data_AF-A0A8T3XT36-F1
#
_entry.id   AF-A0A8T3XT36-F1
#
_cell.length_a   1.000
_cell.length_b   1.000
_cell.length_c   1.000
_cell.angle_alpha   90.00
_cell.angle_beta   90.00
_cell.angle_gamma   90.00
#
_symmetry.space_group_name_H-M   'P 1'
#
loop_
_entity.id
_entity.type
_entity.pdbx_description
1 polymer ?
#
loop_
_entity_poly.entity_id
_entity_poly.type
_entity_poly.pdbx_seq_one_letter_code
_entity_poly.pdbx_strand_id
1 'polypeptide(L)' 'MPLKRASRGRKKGGKGSSDRIQCTNCGATVPRDKAKKVTSRLNLVEHSLAKELRAQGAYIASP' A
#
# COMPACT_ATOMS: atom_id res chain seq x y z
N MET A 1 -21.43 25.95 8.17
CA MET A 1 -20.13 25.37 7.75
C MET A 1 -20.40 24.18 6.84
N PRO A 2 -20.00 24.21 5.56
CA PRO A 2 -20.33 23.14 4.61
C PRO A 2 -19.55 21.85 4.91
N LEU A 3 -20.24 20.72 4.93
CA LEU A 3 -19.65 19.40 5.09
C LEU A 3 -19.48 18.72 3.74
N LYS A 4 -18.25 18.63 3.23
CA LYS A 4 -17.99 17.94 1.95
C LYS A 4 -18.20 16.42 2.02
N ARG A 5 -17.91 15.78 3.17
CA ARG A 5 -18.02 14.33 3.36
C ARG A 5 -18.51 14.00 4.76
N ALA A 6 -19.49 13.09 4.89
CA ALA A 6 -20.03 12.62 6.18
C ALA A 6 -18.93 12.14 7.15
N SER A 7 -17.96 11.39 6.64
CA SER A 7 -16.83 10.85 7.43
C SER A 7 -15.66 11.82 7.64
N ARG A 8 -15.74 13.05 7.09
CA ARG A 8 -14.63 14.02 7.04
C ARG A 8 -13.35 13.46 6.40
N GLY A 9 -13.47 12.37 5.61
CA GLY A 9 -12.36 11.71 4.93
C GLY A 9 -11.60 10.69 5.78
N ARG A 10 -12.20 10.16 6.86
CA ARG A 10 -11.55 9.23 7.80
C ARG A 10 -12.47 8.07 8.18
N LYS A 11 -11.91 6.86 8.33
CA LYS A 11 -12.65 5.67 8.84
C LYS A 11 -12.44 5.46 10.35
N LYS A 12 -12.41 6.54 11.13
CA LYS A 12 -12.10 6.49 12.58
C LYS A 12 -13.22 5.85 13.42
N GLY A 13 -14.48 6.07 13.05
CA GLY A 13 -15.65 5.68 13.85
C GLY A 13 -15.69 6.38 15.20
N GLY A 14 -16.25 5.72 16.22
CA GLY A 14 -16.43 6.24 17.58
C GLY A 14 -15.15 6.30 18.45
N LYS A 15 -13.96 6.08 17.87
CA LYS A 15 -12.70 6.07 18.63
C LYS A 15 -12.19 7.48 18.90
N GLY A 16 -11.52 7.67 20.05
CA GLY A 16 -10.91 8.94 20.46
C GLY A 16 -9.64 9.30 19.67
N SER A 17 -8.79 8.33 19.35
CA SER A 17 -7.61 8.50 18.50
C SER A 17 -7.36 7.27 17.65
N SER A 18 -6.50 7.43 16.64
CA SER A 18 -5.99 6.32 15.84
C SER A 18 -4.49 6.50 15.71
N ASP A 19 -3.81 5.37 15.59
CA ASP A 19 -2.37 5.33 15.36
C ASP A 19 -1.98 6.07 14.07
N ARG A 20 -0.76 6.59 14.04
CA ARG A 20 -0.21 7.37 12.94
C ARG A 20 0.87 6.56 12.21
N ILE A 21 0.81 6.57 10.89
CA ILE A 21 1.78 5.88 10.02
C ILE A 21 2.45 6.89 9.10
N GLN A 22 3.68 6.61 8.67
CA GLN A 22 4.37 7.43 7.68
C GLN A 22 3.97 7.02 6.26
N CYS A 23 3.76 8.00 5.39
CA CYS A 23 3.53 7.76 3.96
C CYS A 23 4.84 7.29 3.30
N THR A 24 4.76 6.24 2.48
CA THR A 24 5.93 5.71 1.76
C THR A 24 6.44 6.67 0.68
N ASN A 25 5.57 7.46 0.06
CA ASN A 25 5.95 8.36 -1.03
C ASN A 25 6.49 9.71 -0.53
N CYS A 26 5.83 10.33 0.45
CA CYS A 26 6.18 11.68 0.91
C CYS A 26 6.68 11.77 2.36
N GLY A 27 6.76 10.66 3.09
CA GLY A 27 7.24 10.62 4.48
C GLY A 27 6.33 11.31 5.51
N ALA A 28 5.20 11.89 5.10
CA ALA A 28 4.32 12.61 6.00
C ALA A 28 3.60 11.67 6.99
N THR A 29 3.43 12.15 8.22
CA THR A 29 2.72 11.40 9.28
C THR A 29 1.20 11.53 9.12
N VAL A 30 0.55 10.44 8.72
CA VAL A 30 -0.88 10.39 8.43
C VAL A 30 -1.57 9.42 9.39
N PRO A 31 -2.77 9.75 9.92
CA PRO A 31 -3.56 8.77 10.68
C PRO A 31 -3.85 7.51 9.87
N ARG A 32 -3.73 6.34 10.49
CA ARG A 32 -3.87 5.02 9.83
C ARG A 32 -5.24 4.81 9.16
N ASP A 33 -6.27 5.50 9.63
CA ASP A 33 -7.64 5.47 9.11
C ASP A 33 -7.88 6.47 7.97
N LYS A 34 -6.94 7.40 7.74
CA LYS A 34 -6.94 8.37 6.62
C LYS A 34 -6.06 7.91 5.46
N ALA A 35 -5.01 7.15 5.76
CA ALA A 35 -4.05 6.69 4.76
C ALA A 35 -4.71 5.83 3.67
N LYS A 36 -4.35 6.09 2.40
CA LYS A 36 -4.69 5.21 1.29
C LYS A 36 -3.79 3.98 1.36
N LYS A 37 -4.37 2.81 1.63
CA LYS A 37 -3.64 1.54 1.72
C LYS A 37 -3.89 0.75 0.45
N VAL A 38 -2.82 0.34 -0.21
CA VAL A 38 -2.87 -0.52 -1.40
C VAL A 38 -1.99 -1.73 -1.11
N THR A 39 -2.57 -2.92 -1.20
CA THR A 39 -1.85 -4.19 -1.09
C THR A 39 -1.74 -4.79 -2.47
N SER A 40 -0.55 -4.76 -3.06
CA SER A 40 -0.24 -5.41 -4.33
C SER A 40 0.56 -6.67 -4.08
N ARG A 41 0.34 -7.69 -4.91
CA ARG A 41 1.30 -8.80 -5.06
C ARG A 41 2.38 -8.30 -6.01
N LEU A 42 3.63 -8.37 -5.60
CA LEU A 42 4.78 -7.96 -6.40
C LEU A 42 5.50 -9.22 -6.87
N ASN A 43 5.79 -9.27 -8.16
CA ASN A 43 6.71 -10.24 -8.72
C ASN A 43 8.12 -9.67 -8.53
N LEU A 44 9.06 -10.50 -8.07
CA LEU A 44 10.44 -10.05 -7.81
C LEU A 44 11.14 -9.55 -9.07
N VAL A 45 10.75 -10.11 -10.21
CA VAL A 45 11.34 -9.86 -11.51
C VAL A 45 10.23 -9.69 -12.54
N GLU A 46 10.48 -8.87 -13.56
CA GLU A 46 9.60 -8.75 -14.72
C GLU A 46 9.51 -10.09 -15.47
N HIS A 47 8.40 -10.33 -16.17
CA HIS A 47 8.08 -11.65 -16.73
C HIS A 47 9.05 -12.10 -17.83
N SER A 48 9.58 -11.18 -18.64
CA SER A 48 10.56 -11.50 -19.69
C SER A 48 11.88 -11.96 -19.07
N LEU A 49 12.42 -11.18 -18.13
CA LEU A 49 13.65 -11.53 -17.43
C LEU A 49 13.49 -12.80 -16.58
N ALA A 50 12.31 -13.01 -15.98
CA ALA A 50 12.02 -14.25 -15.27
C ALA A 50 12.01 -15.49 -16.18
N LYS A 51 11.76 -15.35 -17.48
CA LYS A 51 11.89 -16.47 -18.44
C LYS A 51 13.35 -16.76 -18.73
N GLU A 52 14.15 -15.72 -18.97
CA GLU A 52 15.59 -15.85 -19.23
C GLU A 52 16.32 -16.47 -18.05
N LEU A 53 16.05 -15.98 -16.83
CA LEU A 53 16.65 -16.49 -15.60
C LEU A 53 16.27 -17.95 -15.34
N ARG A 54 15.02 -18.35 -15.63
CA ARG A 54 14.62 -19.76 -15.53
C ARG A 54 15.32 -20.63 -16.56
N ALA A 55 15.51 -20.14 -17.79
CA ALA A 55 16.28 -20.86 -18.81
C ALA A 55 17.75 -21.04 -18.38
N GLN A 56 18.32 -20.08 -17.66
CA GLN A 56 19.65 -20.16 -17.06
C GLN A 56 19.71 -21.03 -15.78
N GLY A 57 18.57 -21.57 -15.32
CA GLY A 57 18.49 -22.49 -14.19
C GLY A 57 18.12 -21.85 -12.84
N ALA A 58 17.77 -20.57 -12.80
CA ALA A 58 17.33 -19.91 -11.56
C ALA A 58 15.91 -20.36 -11.17
N TYR A 59 15.74 -20.77 -9.91
CA TYR A 59 14.42 -21.09 -9.36
C TYR A 59 13.70 -19.82 -8.93
N ILE A 60 12.57 -19.52 -9.57
CA ILE A 60 11.71 -18.39 -9.25
C ILE A 60 10.32 -18.93 -8.88
N ALA A 61 10.03 -18.93 -7.57
CA ALA A 61 8.85 -19.53 -6.97
C ALA A 61 7.50 -18.90 -7.38
N SER A 62 7.48 -17.62 -7.76
CA SER A 62 6.28 -16.93 -8.25
C SER A 62 6.62 -16.11 -9.50
N PRO A 63 5.99 -16.37 -10.66
CA PRO A 63 6.11 -15.52 -11.84
C PRO A 63 5.42 -14.17 -11.65
#